data_AF-A0A6L3N3W2-F1
#
_entry.id   AF-A0A6L3N3W2-F1
#
_cell.length_a   1.000
_cell.length_b   1.000
_cell.length_c   1.000
_cell.angle_alpha   90.00
_cell.angle_beta   90.00
_cell.angle_gamma   90.00
#
_symmetry.space_group_name_H-M   'P 1'
#
loop_
_entity.id
_entity.type
_entity.pdbx_description
1 polymer ?
#
loop_
_entity_poly.entity_id
_entity_poly.type
_entity_poly.pdbx_seq_one_letter_code
_entity_poly.pdbx_strand_id
1 'polypeptide(L)' 'MKAAKDSCAQTERITVRLPDDMLAAIDAECSRRVGNVSRNTWILEAVQEKLSRANGGADKQSDAARGN' A
#
# COMPACT_ATOMS: atom_id res chain seq x y z
N MET A 1 31.59 -18.07 7.93
CA MET A 1 30.86 -16.91 8.47
C MET A 1 29.73 -16.60 7.49
N LYS A 2 28.46 -16.84 7.87
CA LYS A 2 27.31 -16.63 6.98
C LYS A 2 27.04 -15.14 6.86
N ALA A 3 27.08 -14.61 5.64
CA ALA A 3 26.65 -13.25 5.33
C ALA A 3 25.15 -13.13 5.64
N ALA A 4 24.81 -12.27 6.60
CA ALA A 4 23.44 -11.86 6.84
C ALA A 4 22.94 -11.18 5.57
N LYS A 5 21.93 -11.78 4.95
CA LYS A 5 21.27 -11.24 3.77
C LYS A 5 20.35 -10.11 4.25
N ASP A 6 20.93 -8.95 4.51
CA ASP A 6 20.18 -7.69 4.59
C ASP A 6 19.73 -7.33 3.16
N SER A 7 18.75 -8.07 2.66
CA SER A 7 17.90 -7.62 1.55
C SER A 7 17.00 -6.51 2.09
N CYS A 8 17.59 -5.41 2.55
CA CYS A 8 16.86 -4.17 2.73
C CYS A 8 16.38 -3.80 1.33
N ALA A 9 15.13 -4.15 1.03
CA ALA A 9 14.50 -3.80 -0.24
C ALA A 9 14.76 -2.31 -0.49
N GLN A 10 15.25 -1.97 -1.68
CA GLN A 10 15.52 -0.59 -2.06
C GLN A 10 14.23 0.21 -1.85
N THR A 11 14.21 1.03 -0.81
CA THR A 11 13.04 1.81 -0.42
C THR A 11 13.31 3.24 -0.87
N GLU A 12 12.58 3.68 -1.89
CA GLU A 12 12.71 5.02 -2.44
C GLU A 12 11.91 6.02 -1.59
N ARG A 13 12.51 7.17 -1.28
CA ARG A 13 11.84 8.24 -0.54
C ARG A 13 11.12 9.17 -1.49
N ILE A 14 9.79 9.28 -1.35
CA ILE A 14 8.97 10.22 -2.11
C ILE A 14 8.49 11.37 -1.21
N THR A 15 8.26 12.55 -1.80
CA THR A 15 7.63 13.69 -1.12
C THR A 15 6.35 14.04 -1.85
N VAL A 16 5.22 14.07 -1.14
CA VAL A 16 3.89 14.31 -1.72
C VAL A 16 3.25 15.50 -1.00
N ARG A 17 2.57 16.37 -1.75
CA ARG A 17 1.75 17.45 -1.19
C ARG A 17 0.32 16.95 -1.07
N LEU A 18 -0.23 17.02 0.13
CA LEU A 18 -1.60 16.61 0.44
C LEU A 18 -2.36 17.82 1.00
N PRO A 19 -3.67 17.95 0.72
CA PRO A 19 -4.52 18.90 1.40
C PRO A 19 -4.55 18.63 2.91
N ASP A 20 -4.67 19.68 3.72
CA ASP A 20 -4.67 19.58 5.18
C ASP A 20 -5.83 18.70 5.69
N ASP A 21 -7.00 18.81 5.06
CA ASP A 21 -8.18 18.00 5.39
C ASP A 21 -7.91 16.50 5.22
N MET A 22 -7.12 16.13 4.22
CA MET A 22 -6.76 14.74 3.94
C MET A 22 -5.76 14.22 4.98
N LEU A 23 -4.80 15.04 5.39
CA LEU A 23 -3.87 14.70 6.46
C LEU A 23 -4.61 14.50 7.79
N ALA A 24 -5.57 15.36 8.11
CA ALA A 24 -6.40 15.22 9.31
C ALA A 24 -7.21 13.92 9.31
N ALA A 25 -7.77 13.52 8.16
CA ALA A 25 -8.49 12.26 8.02
C ALA A 25 -7.58 11.03 8.23
N ILE A 26 -6.35 11.08 7.71
CA ILE A 26 -5.34 10.02 7.90
C ILE A 26 -4.98 9.90 9.39
N ASP A 27 -4.77 11.02 10.07
CA ASP A 27 -4.38 11.04 11.48
C ASP A 27 -5.48 10.51 12.41
N ALA A 28 -6.73 10.84 12.12
CA ALA A 28 -7.89 10.31 12.83
C ALA A 28 -7.98 8.78 12.67
N GLU A 29 -7.74 8.27 11.46
CA GLU A 29 -7.79 6.83 11.19
C GLU A 29 -6.60 6.09 11.81
N CYS A 30 -5.41 6.67 11.82
CA CYS A 30 -4.25 6.12 12.53
C CYS A 30 -4.52 6.02 14.04
N SER A 31 -5.17 7.04 14.63
CA SER A 31 -5.52 7.09 16.06
C SER A 31 -6.61 6.09 16.45
N ARG A 32 -7.45 5.69 15.49
CA ARG A 32 -8.55 4.74 15.70
C ARG A 32 -8.07 3.28 15.82
N ARG A 33 -6.87 2.97 15.30
CA ARG A 33 -6.34 1.60 15.28
C ARG A 33 -5.59 1.27 16.56
N VAL A 34 -5.73 0.02 17.01
CA VAL A 34 -4.99 -0.51 18.17
C VAL A 34 -3.54 -0.75 17.77
N GLY A 35 -2.63 -0.11 18.50
CA GLY A 35 -1.22 -0.04 18.16
C GLY A 35 -0.97 1.22 17.33
N ASN A 36 -0.06 2.08 17.80
CA ASN A 36 0.25 3.36 17.16
C ASN A 36 0.82 3.16 15.75
N VAL A 37 -0.05 3.03 14.75
CA VAL A 37 0.34 2.91 13.35
C VAL A 37 0.83 4.28 12.89
N SER A 38 2.06 4.34 12.37
CA SER A 38 2.58 5.59 11.80
C SER A 38 1.84 5.96 10.53
N ARG A 39 1.77 7.27 10.21
CA ARG A 39 1.20 7.74 8.93
C ARG A 39 1.80 7.01 7.73
N ASN A 40 3.12 6.80 7.73
CA ASN A 40 3.81 6.13 6.63
C ASN A 40 3.35 4.67 6.49
N THR A 41 3.20 3.97 7.60
CA THR A 41 2.67 2.60 7.61
C THR A 41 1.25 2.57 7.07
N TRP A 42 0.39 3.47 7.55
CA TRP A 42 -0.99 3.57 7.08
C TRP A 42 -1.07 3.86 5.58
N ILE A 43 -0.25 4.80 5.08
CA ILE A 43 -0.18 5.14 3.65
C ILE A 43 0.29 3.93 2.83
N LEU A 44 1.32 3.21 3.29
CA LEU A 44 1.81 2.00 2.62
C LEU A 44 0.73 0.92 2.53
N GLU A 45 0.02 0.68 3.63
CA GLU A 45 -1.11 -0.28 3.66
C GLU A 45 -2.22 0.12 2.68
N ALA A 46 -2.62 1.40 2.69
CA ALA A 46 -3.66 1.92 1.79
C ALA A 46 -3.26 1.82 0.32
N VAL A 47 -1.98 2.11 -0.01
CA VAL A 47 -1.44 1.96 -1.37
C VAL A 47 -1.43 0.48 -1.76
N GLN A 48 -0.94 -0.40 -0.90
CA GLN A 48 -0.92 -1.84 -1.16
C GLN A 48 -2.33 -2.39 -1.36
N GLU A 49 -3.29 -2.02 -0.52
CA GLU A 49 -4.69 -2.43 -0.67
C GLU A 49 -5.26 -1.95 -2.01
N LYS A 50 -5.01 -0.69 -2.38
CA LYS A 50 -5.49 -0.13 -3.64
C LYS A 50 -4.89 -0.80 -4.87
N LEU A 51 -3.59 -1.10 -4.84
CA LEU A 51 -2.91 -1.87 -5.90
C LEU A 51 -3.42 -3.31 -5.96
N SER A 52 -3.59 -3.97 -4.82
CA SER A 52 -4.15 -5.33 -4.76
C SER A 52 -5.58 -5.39 -5.30
N ARG A 53 -6.42 -4.38 -5.02
CA ARG A 53 -7.78 -4.26 -5.59
C ARG A 53 -7.75 -4.02 -7.10
N ALA A 54 -6.83 -3.20 -7.60
CA ALA A 54 -6.66 -2.95 -9.02
C ALA A 54 -6.20 -4.22 -9.77
N ASN A 55 -5.22 -4.94 -9.22
CA ASN A 55 -4.67 -6.15 -9.83
C ASN A 55 -5.62 -7.36 -9.70
N GLY A 56 -6.33 -7.51 -8.57
CA GLY A 56 -7.31 -8.57 -8.36
C GLY A 56 -8.60 -8.43 -9.17
N GLY A 57 -8.82 -7.28 -9.82
CA GLY A 57 -9.91 -7.06 -10.77
C GLY A 57 -9.57 -7.45 -12.22
N ALA A 58 -8.30 -7.66 -12.55
CA ALA A 58 -7.85 -7.95 -13.92
C ALA A 58 -7.94 -9.43 -14.30
N ASP A 59 -8.05 -10.36 -13.34
CA ASP A 59 -8.08 -11.81 -13.60
C ASP A 59 -9.45 -12.35 -14.05
N LYS A 60 -10.49 -11.50 -14.16
CA LYS A 60 -11.84 -11.96 -14.55
C LYS A 60 -12.23 -11.72 -16.01
N GLN A 61 -11.36 -11.13 -16.85
CA GLN A 61 -11.75 -10.75 -18.21
C GLN A 61 -10.98 -11.44 -19.35
N SER A 62 -10.00 -12.30 -19.06
CA SER A 62 -9.16 -12.96 -20.07
C SER A 62 -9.50 -14.41 -20.38
N ASP A 63 -10.40 -15.08 -19.64
CA ASP A 63 -10.73 -16.50 -19.87
C ASP A 63 -11.96 -16.72 -20.77
N ALA A 64 -12.74 -15.67 -21.10
CA ALA A 64 -13.96 -15.80 -21.91
C ALA A 64 -13.75 -15.78 -23.44
N ALA A 65 -12.50 -15.72 -23.93
CA ALA A 65 -12.22 -15.48 -25.35
C ALA A 65 -11.41 -16.58 -26.06
N ARG A 66 -11.44 -17.83 -25.57
CA ARG A 66 -10.80 -18.94 -26.33
C ARG A 66 -11.49 -20.29 -26.12
N GLY A 67 -12.63 -20.46 -26.79
CA GLY A 67 -13.31 -21.74 -26.91
C GLY A 67 -14.35 -21.74 -28.03
N ASN A 68 -13.89 -21.85 -29.27
CA ASN A 68 -14.66 -22.38 -30.41
C ASN A 68 -13.72 -23.08 -31.37
#